data_AF-A0A3S9PBZ4-F1
#
_entry.id   AF-A0A3S9PBZ4-F1
#
_cell.length_a   1.000
_cell.length_b   1.000
_cell.length_c   1.000
_cell.angle_alpha   90.00
_cell.angle_beta   90.00
_cell.angle_gamma   90.00
#
_symmetry.space_group_name_H-M   'P 1'
#
loop_
_entity.id
_entity.type
_entity.pdbx_description
1 polymer ?
#
loop_
_entity_poly.entity_id
_entity_poly.type
_entity_poly.pdbx_seq_one_letter_code
_entity_poly.pdbx_strand_id
1 'polypeptide(L)'
;MELISLSDGDNSFRVRVLGRRSPGVPHLHDLLDAEVLITSSFVSGRLATALRPSDLESWARALDRLSAGQDICWRDDDHSPEIRIQPYNEEHETVAVRVEDLGSSCVSVFIPLCLEEGWIDEQRRLLARVRQEWPSEVLERSWGVYEWRR
;
A
#
# COMPACT_ATOMS: atom_id res chain seq x y z
N MET A 1 3.77 -11.28 2.17
CA MET A 1 2.29 -11.27 2.32
C MET A 1 1.77 -10.07 1.59
N GLU A 2 0.63 -10.17 0.93
CA GLU A 2 0.04 -9.01 0.24
C GLU A 2 -0.63 -8.09 1.26
N LEU A 3 -0.34 -6.79 1.17
CA LEU A 3 -1.08 -5.70 1.82
C LEU A 3 -2.18 -5.18 0.90
N ILE A 4 -1.87 -5.05 -0.39
CA ILE A 4 -2.80 -4.66 -1.44
C ILE A 4 -2.68 -5.69 -2.56
N SER A 5 -3.80 -6.19 -3.05
CA SER A 5 -3.85 -7.07 -4.22
C SER A 5 -5.08 -6.73 -5.04
N LEU A 6 -4.87 -6.04 -6.16
CA LEU A 6 -5.88 -5.69 -7.15
C LEU A 6 -5.48 -6.35 -8.47
N SER A 7 -6.37 -7.15 -9.06
CA SER A 7 -6.10 -7.81 -10.33
C SER A 7 -7.40 -8.19 -11.03
N ASP A 8 -7.41 -8.09 -12.36
CA ASP A 8 -8.51 -8.52 -13.23
C ASP A 8 -8.13 -9.72 -14.12
N GLY A 9 -6.95 -10.32 -13.87
CA GLY A 9 -6.42 -11.46 -14.62
C GLY A 9 -5.37 -11.11 -15.68
N ASP A 10 -5.44 -9.91 -16.27
CA ASP A 10 -4.38 -9.39 -17.17
C ASP A 10 -3.53 -8.36 -16.45
N ASN A 11 -4.19 -7.34 -15.89
CA ASN A 11 -3.57 -6.28 -15.13
C ASN A 11 -3.54 -6.62 -13.64
N SER A 12 -2.46 -6.23 -12.97
CA SER A 12 -2.40 -6.30 -11.51
C SER A 12 -1.55 -5.19 -10.90
N PHE A 13 -2.02 -4.72 -9.75
CA PHE A 13 -1.31 -3.85 -8.83
C PHE A 13 -1.26 -4.51 -7.46
N ARG A 14 -0.06 -4.69 -6.92
CA ARG A 14 0.14 -5.33 -5.62
C ARG A 14 1.15 -4.58 -4.78
N VAL A 15 0.94 -4.63 -3.47
CA VAL A 15 1.93 -4.19 -2.47
C VAL A 15 2.19 -5.35 -1.55
N ARG A 16 3.42 -5.88 -1.59
CA ARG A 16 3.82 -7.07 -0.86
C ARG A 16 4.77 -6.71 0.28
N VAL A 17 4.41 -7.11 1.49
CA VAL A 17 5.29 -7.08 2.66
C VAL A 17 6.25 -8.27 2.62
N LEU A 18 7.54 -7.97 2.75
CA LEU A 18 8.66 -8.92 2.73
C LEU A 18 9.11 -9.32 4.13
N GLY A 19 8.99 -8.41 5.12
CA GLY A 19 9.31 -8.66 6.52
C GLY A 19 9.65 -7.39 7.28
N ARG A 20 10.10 -7.52 8.54
CA ARG A 20 10.57 -6.38 9.34
C ARG A 20 11.92 -5.87 8.83
N ARG A 21 12.05 -4.55 8.76
CA ARG A 21 13.31 -3.88 8.47
C ARG A 21 14.20 -3.89 9.72
N SER A 22 15.41 -4.42 9.59
CA SER A 22 16.41 -4.41 10.68
C SER A 22 15.87 -4.86 12.06
N PRO A 23 15.37 -6.11 12.18
CA PRO A 23 14.78 -6.59 13.43
C PRO A 23 15.76 -6.49 14.61
N GLY A 24 15.27 -6.08 15.79
CA GLY A 24 16.08 -5.83 16.98
C GLY A 24 16.55 -4.37 17.16
N VAL A 25 16.42 -3.51 16.14
CA VAL A 25 16.70 -2.07 16.24
C VAL A 25 15.39 -1.31 16.50
N PRO A 26 15.14 -0.75 17.70
CA PRO A 26 13.81 -0.28 18.08
C PRO A 26 13.17 0.71 17.09
N HIS A 27 13.88 1.75 16.69
CA HIS A 27 13.36 2.78 15.78
C HIS A 27 13.11 2.29 14.33
N LEU A 28 13.65 1.12 13.97
CA LEU A 28 13.41 0.50 12.66
C LEU A 28 12.53 -0.74 12.72
N HIS A 29 12.30 -1.28 13.93
CA HIS A 29 11.74 -2.60 14.12
C HIS A 29 10.31 -2.74 13.56
N ASP A 30 9.54 -1.66 13.64
CA ASP A 30 8.17 -1.59 13.13
C ASP A 30 8.08 -1.11 11.68
N LEU A 31 9.20 -0.78 11.04
CA LEU A 31 9.21 -0.60 9.59
C LEU A 31 9.19 -1.97 8.91
N LEU A 32 8.43 -2.07 7.82
CA LEU A 32 8.32 -3.27 7.02
C LEU A 32 8.96 -3.03 5.66
N ASP A 33 9.91 -3.89 5.28
CA ASP A 33 10.38 -3.93 3.90
C ASP A 33 9.25 -4.46 3.01
N ALA A 34 8.99 -3.76 1.92
CA ALA A 34 7.90 -4.07 1.01
C ALA A 34 8.31 -3.83 -0.44
N GLU A 35 7.48 -4.30 -1.37
CA GLU A 35 7.62 -4.00 -2.78
C GLU A 35 6.27 -3.66 -3.40
N VAL A 36 6.28 -2.69 -4.31
CA VAL A 36 5.17 -2.39 -5.21
C VAL A 36 5.41 -3.14 -6.50
N LEU A 37 4.40 -3.88 -6.94
CA LEU A 37 4.44 -4.72 -8.12
C LEU A 37 3.30 -4.30 -9.06
N ILE A 38 3.67 -4.09 -10.31
CA ILE A 38 2.75 -3.82 -11.41
C ILE A 38 3.01 -4.85 -12.49
N THR A 39 1.96 -5.49 -12.98
CA THR A 39 2.07 -6.45 -14.08
C THR A 39 0.92 -6.26 -15.06
N SER A 40 1.23 -6.31 -16.35
CA SER A 40 0.28 -6.52 -17.44
C SER A 40 0.93 -7.36 -18.53
N SER A 41 0.16 -7.75 -19.54
CA SER A 41 0.69 -8.36 -20.77
C SER A 41 1.69 -7.47 -21.53
N PHE A 42 1.69 -6.15 -21.28
CA PHE A 42 2.56 -5.18 -21.95
C PHE A 42 3.79 -4.78 -21.10
N VAL A 43 3.62 -4.55 -19.79
CA VAL A 43 4.68 -4.02 -18.93
C VAL A 43 4.70 -4.70 -17.56
N SER A 44 5.90 -4.88 -17.00
CA SER A 44 6.08 -5.24 -15.60
C SER A 44 6.99 -4.22 -14.91
N GLY A 45 6.58 -3.77 -13.73
CA GLY A 45 7.33 -2.87 -12.87
C GLY A 45 7.44 -3.43 -11.46
N ARG A 46 8.60 -3.18 -10.82
CA ARG A 46 8.84 -3.53 -9.43
C ARG A 46 9.64 -2.43 -8.74
N LEU A 47 9.16 -1.98 -7.59
CA LEU A 47 9.80 -0.95 -6.80
C LEU A 47 9.89 -1.39 -5.33
N ALA A 48 11.11 -1.42 -4.78
CA ALA A 48 11.31 -1.68 -3.37
C ALA A 48 10.95 -0.43 -2.56
N THR A 49 10.27 -0.61 -1.43
CA THR A 49 9.87 0.47 -0.52
C THR A 49 9.89 -0.02 0.92
N ALA A 50 9.67 0.89 1.87
CA ALA A 50 9.43 0.54 3.27
C ALA A 50 8.11 1.14 3.72
N LEU A 51 7.38 0.40 4.55
CA LEU A 51 6.11 0.81 5.15
C LEU A 51 6.31 1.10 6.62
N ARG A 52 5.76 2.22 7.07
CA ARG A 52 5.65 2.60 8.48
C ARG A 52 4.32 2.10 9.05
N PRO A 53 4.18 1.98 10.37
CA PRO A 53 2.88 1.74 11.00
C PRO A 53 1.80 2.77 10.58
N SER A 54 2.20 4.05 10.43
CA SER A 54 1.33 5.12 9.94
C SER A 54 0.81 4.87 8.52
N ASP A 55 1.57 4.17 7.67
CA ASP A 55 1.15 3.86 6.30
C ASP A 55 0.02 2.83 6.31
N LEU A 56 0.10 1.85 7.22
CA LEU A 56 -0.98 0.87 7.44
C LEU A 56 -2.24 1.50 8.02
N GLU A 57 -2.11 2.50 8.89
CA GLU A 57 -3.24 3.28 9.41
C GLU A 57 -3.86 4.16 8.32
N SER A 58 -3.02 4.84 7.54
CA SER A 58 -3.44 5.65 6.40
C SER A 58 -4.17 4.79 5.37
N TRP A 59 -3.69 3.57 5.11
CA TRP A 59 -4.36 2.62 4.22
C TRP A 59 -5.74 2.21 4.73
N ALA A 60 -5.92 1.96 6.04
CA ALA A 60 -7.24 1.70 6.61
C ALA A 60 -8.23 2.85 6.34
N ARG A 61 -7.78 4.10 6.57
CA ARG A 61 -8.60 5.29 6.31
C ARG A 61 -8.90 5.46 4.83
N ALA A 62 -7.94 5.13 3.95
CA ALA A 62 -8.16 5.13 2.50
C ALA A 62 -9.23 4.10 2.10
N LEU A 63 -9.24 2.91 2.68
CA LEU A 63 -10.29 1.91 2.44
C LEU A 63 -11.68 2.37 2.89
N ASP A 64 -11.78 3.12 3.99
CA ASP A 64 -13.05 3.72 4.41
C ASP A 64 -13.54 4.77 3.39
N ARG A 65 -12.64 5.60 2.86
CA ARG A 65 -12.96 6.57 1.80
C ARG A 65 -13.37 5.90 0.49
N LEU A 66 -12.63 4.88 0.06
CA LEU A 66 -12.96 4.08 -1.12
C LEU A 66 -14.35 3.43 -0.99
N SER A 67 -14.69 2.93 0.20
CA SER A 67 -16.02 2.35 0.46
C SER A 67 -17.15 3.38 0.41
N ALA A 68 -16.83 4.66 0.61
CA ALA A 68 -17.76 5.77 0.42
C ALA A 68 -17.78 6.30 -1.03
N GLY A 69 -17.12 5.61 -1.97
CA GLY A 69 -17.02 6.01 -3.37
C GLY A 69 -16.08 7.19 -3.63
N GLN A 70 -15.19 7.52 -2.69
CA GLN A 70 -14.25 8.63 -2.81
C GLN A 70 -12.90 8.19 -3.32
N ASP A 71 -12.31 9.00 -4.19
CA ASP A 71 -10.92 8.88 -4.59
C ASP A 71 -9.99 9.03 -3.38
N ILE A 72 -8.87 8.29 -3.44
CA ILE A 72 -7.83 8.34 -2.44
C ILE A 72 -6.46 8.60 -3.07
N CYS A 73 -5.60 9.19 -2.27
CA CYS A 73 -4.17 9.25 -2.47
C CYS A 73 -3.52 8.64 -1.22
N TRP A 74 -2.76 7.56 -1.39
CA TRP A 74 -2.06 6.87 -0.33
C TRP A 74 -0.55 7.13 -0.49
N ARG A 75 0.10 7.45 0.63
CA ARG A 75 1.52 7.86 0.70
C ARG A 75 1.83 9.18 -0.03
N ASP A 76 0.98 10.18 0.21
CA ASP A 76 1.13 11.58 -0.22
C ASP A 76 2.07 12.38 0.71
N ASP A 77 3.11 11.74 1.26
CA ASP A 77 4.00 12.33 2.28
C ASP A 77 5.42 12.58 1.76
N ASP A 78 5.55 12.91 0.48
CA ASP A 78 6.81 13.11 -0.26
C ASP A 78 7.74 11.87 -0.29
N HIS A 79 7.29 10.73 0.24
CA HIS A 79 8.02 9.47 0.21
C HIS A 79 7.46 8.55 -0.88
N SER A 80 8.19 8.47 -2.00
CA SER A 80 7.77 7.68 -3.16
C SER A 80 7.65 6.17 -2.86
N PRO A 81 6.71 5.44 -3.51
CA PRO A 81 5.75 5.91 -4.54
C PRO A 81 4.41 6.38 -3.96
N GLU A 82 3.83 7.39 -4.60
CA GLU A 82 2.44 7.81 -4.36
C GLU A 82 1.47 6.89 -5.12
N ILE A 83 0.38 6.47 -4.46
CA ILE A 83 -0.60 5.54 -5.03
C ILE A 83 -2.00 6.17 -4.96
N ARG A 84 -2.58 6.47 -6.12
CA ARG A 84 -3.95 6.95 -6.24
C ARG A 84 -4.85 5.83 -6.70
N ILE A 85 -6.03 5.74 -6.09
CA ILE A 85 -7.05 4.77 -6.46
C ILE A 85 -8.37 5.52 -6.61
N GLN A 86 -8.96 5.38 -7.79
CA GLN A 86 -10.30 5.87 -8.09
C GLN A 86 -11.24 4.65 -8.10
N PRO A 87 -12.25 4.59 -7.21
CA PRO A 87 -13.18 3.46 -7.18
C PRO A 87 -14.05 3.38 -8.44
N TYR A 88 -14.20 4.49 -9.18
CA TYR A 88 -14.81 4.53 -10.49
C TYR A 88 -14.14 5.61 -11.35
N ASN A 89 -13.62 5.22 -12.50
CA ASN A 89 -13.08 6.11 -13.53
C ASN A 89 -14.06 6.20 -14.69
N GLU A 90 -14.51 7.41 -15.04
CA GLU A 90 -15.55 7.61 -16.07
C GLU A 90 -15.08 7.26 -17.49
N GLU A 91 -13.78 7.39 -17.79
CA GLU A 91 -13.24 7.12 -19.13
C GLU A 91 -13.15 5.63 -19.42
N HIS A 92 -12.80 4.84 -18.41
CA HIS A 92 -12.61 3.39 -18.54
C HIS A 92 -13.76 2.55 -17.96
N GLU A 93 -14.70 3.18 -17.24
CA GLU A 93 -15.83 2.54 -16.56
C GLU A 93 -15.40 1.45 -15.54
N THR A 94 -14.19 1.59 -14.97
CA THR A 94 -13.59 0.63 -14.03
C THR A 94 -12.93 1.32 -12.84
N VAL A 95 -12.45 0.52 -11.87
CA VAL A 95 -11.47 1.01 -10.88
C VAL A 95 -10.20 1.42 -11.64
N ALA A 96 -9.55 2.50 -11.21
CA ALA A 96 -8.27 2.93 -11.80
C ALA A 96 -7.22 3.14 -10.71
N VAL A 97 -6.03 2.62 -10.97
CA VAL A 97 -4.86 2.79 -10.11
C VAL A 97 -3.81 3.61 -10.84
N ARG A 98 -3.30 4.64 -10.18
CA ARG A 98 -2.14 5.41 -10.64
C ARG A 98 -1.03 5.31 -9.62
N VAL A 99 0.17 4.99 -10.07
CA VAL A 99 1.37 4.91 -9.24
C VAL A 99 2.38 5.91 -9.77
N GLU A 100 2.84 6.81 -8.93
CA GLU A 100 3.79 7.86 -9.29
C GLU A 100 5.04 7.78 -8.42
N ASP A 101 6.18 7.51 -9.05
CA ASP A 101 7.48 7.42 -8.40
C ASP A 101 8.36 8.62 -8.76
N LEU A 102 7.85 9.82 -8.48
CA LEU A 102 8.47 11.08 -8.88
C LEU A 102 9.81 11.35 -8.16
N GLY A 103 10.02 10.80 -6.96
CA GLY A 103 11.24 10.99 -6.18
C GLY A 103 12.39 10.06 -6.55
N SER A 104 12.14 9.01 -7.37
CA SER A 104 13.18 8.05 -7.76
C SER A 104 13.27 7.86 -9.27
N SER A 105 12.34 7.13 -9.88
CA SER A 105 12.41 6.82 -11.32
C SER A 105 11.79 7.88 -12.22
N CYS A 106 11.03 8.82 -11.66
CA CYS A 106 10.17 9.76 -12.38
C CYS A 106 9.16 9.05 -13.31
N VAL A 107 8.80 7.82 -13.00
CA VAL A 107 7.82 7.02 -13.76
C VAL A 107 6.44 7.16 -13.13
N SER A 108 5.44 7.41 -13.98
CA SER A 108 4.03 7.27 -13.63
C SER A 108 3.41 6.13 -14.42
N VAL A 109 2.65 5.28 -13.75
CA VAL A 109 1.89 4.19 -14.37
C VAL A 109 0.42 4.37 -14.05
N PHE A 110 -0.43 4.19 -15.05
CA PHE A 110 -1.89 4.22 -14.92
C PHE A 110 -2.46 2.89 -15.42
N ILE A 111 -3.34 2.27 -14.61
CA ILE A 111 -3.85 0.93 -14.86
C ILE A 111 -5.35 0.89 -14.50
N PRO A 112 -6.25 0.80 -15.49
CA PRO A 112 -7.63 0.43 -15.24
C PRO A 112 -7.72 -1.06 -14.88
N LEU A 113 -8.60 -1.41 -13.94
CA LEU A 113 -8.78 -2.75 -13.41
C LEU A 113 -10.26 -3.10 -13.28
N CYS A 114 -10.68 -4.16 -13.98
CA CYS A 114 -12.02 -4.74 -13.85
C CYS A 114 -12.12 -5.60 -12.58
N LEU A 115 -12.27 -4.96 -11.42
CA LEU A 115 -12.34 -5.66 -10.13
C LEU A 115 -13.73 -6.22 -9.83
N GLU A 116 -13.77 -7.38 -9.18
CA GLU A 116 -15.01 -7.98 -8.66
C GLU A 116 -15.63 -7.12 -7.55
N GLU A 117 -16.94 -7.30 -7.35
CA GLU A 117 -17.63 -6.72 -6.19
C GLU A 117 -16.97 -7.18 -4.88
N GLY A 118 -16.89 -6.29 -3.89
CA GLY A 118 -16.27 -6.59 -2.60
C GLY A 118 -14.74 -6.57 -2.60
N TRP A 119 -14.07 -6.11 -3.66
CA TRP A 119 -12.61 -5.98 -3.69
C TRP A 119 -12.04 -5.16 -2.51
N ILE A 120 -12.80 -4.19 -1.98
CA ILE A 120 -12.45 -3.39 -0.80
C ILE A 120 -12.40 -4.27 0.46
N ASP A 121 -13.35 -5.18 0.64
CA ASP A 121 -13.39 -6.09 1.79
C ASP A 121 -12.21 -7.06 1.78
N GLU A 122 -11.80 -7.51 0.59
CA GLU A 122 -10.56 -8.28 0.43
C GLU A 122 -9.34 -7.46 0.88
N GLN A 123 -9.26 -6.17 0.52
CA GLN A 123 -8.15 -5.33 0.99
C GLN A 123 -8.18 -5.12 2.51
N ARG A 124 -9.37 -5.00 3.13
CA ARG A 124 -9.52 -4.94 4.60
C ARG A 124 -9.00 -6.23 5.24
N ARG A 125 -9.28 -7.39 4.64
CA ARG A 125 -8.79 -8.71 5.10
C ARG A 125 -7.28 -8.82 5.00
N LEU A 126 -6.69 -8.39 3.88
CA LEU A 126 -5.23 -8.37 3.68
C LEU A 126 -4.54 -7.47 4.72
N LEU A 127 -5.06 -6.26 4.94
CA LEU A 127 -4.56 -5.35 5.97
C LEU A 127 -4.64 -5.97 7.38
N ALA A 128 -5.75 -6.61 7.72
CA ALA A 128 -5.90 -7.29 9.01
C ALA A 128 -4.85 -8.40 9.19
N ARG A 129 -4.58 -9.18 8.14
CA ARG A 129 -3.58 -10.24 8.15
C ARG A 129 -2.16 -9.70 8.33
N VAL A 130 -1.81 -8.62 7.63
CA VAL A 130 -0.52 -7.92 7.78
C VAL A 130 -0.35 -7.43 9.22
N ARG A 131 -1.37 -6.80 9.80
CA ARG A 131 -1.32 -6.32 11.19
C ARG A 131 -1.21 -7.44 12.23
N GLN A 132 -1.76 -8.61 11.94
CA GLN A 132 -1.65 -9.78 12.80
C GLN A 132 -0.26 -10.40 12.75
N GLU A 133 0.33 -10.52 11.55
CA GLU A 133 1.66 -11.09 11.35
C GLU A 133 2.78 -10.15 11.81
N TRP A 134 2.60 -8.84 11.63
CA TRP A 134 3.55 -7.81 12.02
C TRP A 134 2.88 -6.77 12.94
N PRO A 135 2.61 -7.14 14.20
CA PRO A 135 2.07 -6.20 15.17
C PRO A 135 3.08 -5.08 15.44
N SER A 136 2.62 -3.88 15.76
CA SER A 136 3.54 -2.85 16.26
C SER A 136 4.03 -3.25 17.64
N GLU A 137 5.33 -3.49 17.73
CA GLU A 137 6.05 -3.93 18.93
C GLU A 137 6.84 -2.79 19.57
N VAL A 138 6.90 -1.62 18.92
CA VAL A 138 7.62 -0.44 19.40
C VAL A 138 6.67 0.75 19.50
N LEU A 139 6.78 1.48 20.61
CA LEU A 139 6.07 2.73 20.83
C LEU A 139 7.06 3.90 20.75
N GLU A 140 6.76 4.89 19.93
CA GLU A 140 7.41 6.20 20.04
C GLU A 140 6.71 6.98 21.16
N ARG A 141 7.40 7.18 22.29
CA ARG A 141 6.85 7.92 23.46
C ARG A 141 6.94 9.42 23.30
N SER A 142 7.98 9.87 22.59
CA SER A 142 8.28 11.25 22.22
C SER A 142 9.20 11.22 21.00
N TRP A 143 9.29 12.32 20.26
CA TRP A 143 10.11 12.39 19.04
C TRP A 143 11.50 11.76 19.21
N GLY A 144 11.77 10.68 18.49
CA GLY A 144 13.06 9.96 18.52
C GLY A 144 13.27 9.00 19.68
N VAL A 145 12.31 8.83 20.60
CA VAL A 145 12.40 7.96 21.78
C VAL A 145 11.48 6.76 21.62
N TYR A 146 12.10 5.60 21.42
CA TYR A 146 11.44 4.34 21.08
C TYR A 146 11.59 3.33 22.21
N GLU A 147 10.49 2.72 22.63
CA GLU A 147 10.46 1.67 23.65
C GLU A 147 9.71 0.45 23.14
N TRP A 148 10.10 -0.74 23.58
CA TRP A 148 9.32 -1.95 23.33
C TRP A 148 7.95 -1.86 24.01
N ARG A 149 6.91 -2.23 23.27
CA ARG A 149 5.56 -2.41 23.80
C ARG A 149 5.59 -3.65 24.70
N ARG A 150 5.45 -3.43 26.01
CA ARG A 150 5.30 -4.51 27.00
C ARG A 150 3.97 -5.21 26.88
#